data_AF-A0A1I5TFG8-F1
#
_entry.id   AF-A0A1I5TFG8-F1
#
_cell.length_a   1.000
_cell.length_b   1.000
_cell.length_c   1.000
_cell.angle_alpha   90.00
_cell.angle_beta   90.00
_cell.angle_gamma   90.00
#
_symmetry.space_group_name_H-M   'P 1'
#
loop_
_entity.id
_entity.type
_entity.pdbx_description
1 polymer ?
#
loop_
_entity_poly.entity_id
_entity_poly.type
_entity_poly.pdbx_seq_one_letter_code
_entity_poly.pdbx_strand_id
1 'polypeptide(L)'
;MHISHSGEDDNLKRLLSFSVSAINSSCGEFDINGTTDIDNRAKELVFERTRYAYNDAVEYFDDNFLSDILSLGLDMEFAKEDITTTTTTIGGV
;
A
#
# COMPACT_ATOMS: atom_id res chain seq x y z
N MET A 1 9.27 7.03 19.00
CA MET A 1 7.96 7.66 18.72
C MET A 1 7.20 7.66 20.03
N HIS A 2 7.02 8.82 20.65
CA HIS A 2 6.28 8.96 21.91
C HIS A 2 5.09 9.87 21.57
N ILE A 3 3.91 9.27 21.46
CA ILE A 3 2.70 9.96 21.05
C ILE A 3 2.04 10.47 22.34
N SER A 4 2.11 11.78 22.60
CA SER A 4 1.45 12.36 23.77
C SER A 4 0.93 13.77 23.51
N HIS A 5 0.00 13.92 22.57
CA HIS A 5 -1.07 14.94 22.61
C HIS A 5 -2.14 14.64 21.54
N SER A 6 -3.42 14.72 21.92
CA SER A 6 -4.57 14.41 21.03
C SER A 6 -4.58 15.13 19.67
N GLY A 7 -3.96 16.30 19.54
CA GLY A 7 -3.81 16.99 18.25
C GLY A 7 -2.71 16.44 17.34
N GLU A 8 -1.68 15.79 17.91
CA GLU A 8 -0.64 15.08 17.16
C GLU A 8 -1.19 13.77 16.58
N ASP A 9 -2.07 13.09 17.33
CA ASP A 9 -2.78 11.89 16.88
C ASP A 9 -3.64 12.16 15.65
N ASP A 10 -4.35 13.28 15.60
CA ASP A 10 -5.23 13.62 14.47
C ASP A 10 -4.43 13.97 13.22
N ASN A 11 -3.28 14.64 13.37
CA ASN A 11 -2.36 14.87 12.27
C ASN A 11 -1.77 13.55 11.76
N LEU A 12 -1.34 12.66 12.66
CA LEU A 12 -0.78 11.36 12.30
C LEU A 12 -1.80 10.48 11.58
N LYS A 13 -3.05 10.42 12.07
CA LYS A 13 -4.15 9.71 11.39
C LYS A 13 -4.41 10.27 9.99
N ARG A 14 -4.33 11.60 9.83
CA ARG A 14 -4.46 12.25 8.52
C ARG A 14 -3.34 11.83 7.59
N LEU A 15 -2.08 11.89 8.03
CA LEU A 15 -0.93 11.48 7.22
C LEU A 15 -1.01 9.99 6.83
N LEU A 16 -1.43 9.12 7.75
CA LEU A 16 -1.67 7.70 7.46
C LEU A 16 -2.73 7.53 6.37
N SER A 17 -3.86 8.24 6.46
CA SER A 17 -4.92 8.15 5.45
C SER A 17 -4.46 8.60 4.05
N PHE A 18 -3.61 9.63 3.98
CA PHE A 18 -3.03 10.08 2.72
C PHE A 18 -2.04 9.07 2.15
N SER A 19 -1.22 8.46 3.01
CA SER A 19 -0.28 7.43 2.59
C SER A 19 -0.99 6.17 2.10
N VAL A 20 -2.08 5.73 2.76
CA VAL A 20 -2.91 4.62 2.27
C VAL A 20 -3.46 4.93 0.88
N SER A 21 -4.04 6.12 0.69
CA SER A 21 -4.58 6.52 -0.61
C SER A 21 -3.50 6.57 -1.70
N ALA A 22 -2.29 7.02 -1.37
CA ALA A 22 -1.19 7.09 -2.32
C ALA A 22 -0.71 5.69 -2.73
N ILE A 23 -0.46 4.80 -1.77
CA ILE A 23 -0.02 3.43 -2.07
C ILE A 23 -1.10 2.66 -2.86
N ASN A 24 -2.39 2.82 -2.50
CA ASN A 24 -3.49 2.24 -3.27
C ASN A 24 -3.50 2.71 -4.73
N SER A 25 -3.24 4.01 -4.96
CA SER A 25 -3.20 4.57 -6.31
C SER A 25 -1.98 4.13 -7.11
N SER A 26 -0.86 3.84 -6.45
CA SER A 26 0.40 3.46 -7.12
C SER A 26 0.48 1.96 -7.42
N CYS A 27 0.07 1.11 -6.48
CA CYS A 27 0.25 -0.35 -6.58
C CYS A 27 -1.05 -1.11 -6.83
N GLY A 28 -2.20 -0.56 -6.41
CA GLY A 28 -3.50 -1.21 -6.45
C GLY A 28 -4.13 -1.34 -5.06
N GLU A 29 -5.41 -1.76 -5.02
CA GLU A 29 -6.15 -1.91 -3.77
C GLU A 29 -5.61 -3.06 -2.91
N PHE A 30 -5.33 -2.78 -1.64
CA PHE A 30 -4.95 -3.75 -0.62
C PHE A 30 -5.84 -3.63 0.62
N ASP A 31 -5.89 -4.68 1.46
CA ASP A 31 -6.62 -4.64 2.73
C ASP A 31 -5.68 -4.23 3.87
N ILE A 32 -5.94 -3.06 4.46
CA ILE A 32 -5.19 -2.58 5.62
C ILE A 32 -5.34 -3.48 6.86
N ASN A 33 -6.39 -4.29 6.93
CA ASN A 33 -6.60 -5.29 7.98
C ASN A 33 -6.23 -6.71 7.53
N GLY A 34 -5.89 -6.88 6.25
CA GLY A 34 -5.51 -8.16 5.67
C GLY A 34 -4.19 -8.67 6.22
N THR A 35 -3.95 -9.97 6.12
CA THR A 35 -2.76 -10.61 6.69
C THR A 35 -1.91 -11.29 5.62
N THR A 36 -2.18 -11.02 4.33
CA THR A 36 -1.39 -11.58 3.23
C THR A 36 -0.04 -10.88 3.13
N ASP A 37 0.92 -11.51 2.44
CA ASP A 37 2.23 -10.90 2.22
C ASP A 37 2.13 -9.58 1.45
N ILE A 38 1.17 -9.47 0.51
CA ILE A 38 0.86 -8.24 -0.22
C ILE A 38 0.37 -7.15 0.75
N ASP A 39 -0.59 -7.49 1.63
CA ASP A 39 -1.15 -6.53 2.59
C ASP A 39 -0.06 -6.03 3.56
N ASN A 40 0.80 -6.92 4.05
CA ASN A 40 1.87 -6.58 4.97
C ASN A 40 2.90 -5.65 4.32
N ARG A 41 3.31 -5.93 3.08
CA ARG A 41 4.24 -5.08 2.31
C ARG A 41 3.62 -3.71 1.99
N ALA A 42 2.34 -3.68 1.61
CA ALA A 42 1.63 -2.43 1.38
C ALA A 42 1.56 -1.57 2.65
N LYS A 43 1.28 -2.19 3.82
CA LYS A 43 1.29 -1.49 5.12
C LYS A 43 2.66 -0.93 5.46
N GLU A 44 3.74 -1.67 5.20
CA GLU A 44 5.11 -1.17 5.39
C GLU A 44 5.36 0.10 4.59
N LEU A 45 5.00 0.11 3.30
CA LEU A 45 5.12 1.30 2.45
C LEU A 45 4.27 2.48 2.95
N VAL A 46 3.07 2.21 3.48
CA VAL A 46 2.23 3.24 4.10
C VAL A 46 2.93 3.86 5.32
N PHE A 47 3.55 3.04 6.17
CA PHE A 47 4.25 3.54 7.35
C PHE A 47 5.49 4.34 6.98
N GLU A 48 6.30 3.85 6.04
CA GLU A 48 7.48 4.59 5.58
C GLU A 48 7.10 5.90 4.89
N ARG A 49 6.10 5.90 4.01
CA ARG A 49 5.61 7.15 3.41
C ARG A 49 5.10 8.13 4.45
N THR A 50 4.40 7.64 5.47
CA THR A 50 3.91 8.48 6.57
C THR A 50 5.05 9.05 7.38
N ARG A 51 6.12 8.28 7.62
CA ARG A 51 7.35 8.77 8.25
C ARG A 51 7.99 9.88 7.41
N TYR A 52 8.05 9.72 6.10
CA TYR A 52 8.61 10.76 5.22
C TYR A 52 7.73 12.02 5.23
N ALA A 53 6.40 11.87 5.15
CA ALA A 53 5.46 12.99 5.23
C ALA A 53 5.51 13.71 6.58
N TYR A 54 5.69 12.98 7.68
CA TYR A 54 5.85 13.57 9.02
C TYR A 54 7.14 14.39 9.14
N ASN A 55 8.19 14.02 8.42
CA ASN A 55 9.48 14.71 8.42
C ASN A 55 9.63 15.74 7.26
N ASP A 56 8.53 16.12 6.58
CA ASP A 56 8.54 17.01 5.41
C ASP A 56 9.57 16.59 4.34
N ALA A 57 9.63 15.28 4.07
CA ALA A 57 10.61 14.66 3.18
C ALA A 57 9.95 13.74 2.12
N VAL A 58 8.63 13.85 1.93
CA VAL A 58 7.84 12.95 1.07
C VAL A 58 8.31 12.91 -0.38
N GLU A 59 8.95 13.98 -0.86
CA GLU A 59 9.55 14.06 -2.19
C GLU A 59 10.65 13.01 -2.44
N TYR A 60 11.29 12.50 -1.39
CA TYR A 60 12.34 11.47 -1.50
C TYR A 60 11.78 10.04 -1.40
N PHE A 61 10.49 9.89 -1.09
CA PHE A 61 9.91 8.57 -0.87
C PHE A 61 9.91 7.73 -2.14
N ASP A 62 9.43 8.30 -3.26
CA ASP A 62 9.29 7.56 -4.51
C ASP A 62 10.64 7.07 -5.03
N ASP A 63 11.70 7.88 -4.90
CA ASP A 63 13.06 7.49 -5.31
C ASP A 63 13.64 6.39 -4.42
N ASN A 64 13.45 6.49 -3.11
CA ASN A 64 14.03 5.53 -2.15
C ASN A 64 13.32 4.18 -2.14
N PHE A 65 12.02 4.16 -2.43
CA PHE A 65 11.19 2.96 -2.41
C PHE A 65 10.71 2.53 -3.80
N LEU A 66 11.29 3.08 -4.88
CA LEU A 66 10.90 2.78 -6.26
C LEU A 66 10.85 1.28 -6.55
N SER A 67 11.88 0.55 -6.14
CA SER A 67 11.98 -0.90 -6.33
C SER A 67 10.86 -1.66 -5.62
N ASP A 68 10.52 -1.24 -4.40
CA ASP A 68 9.48 -1.88 -3.59
C ASP A 68 8.08 -1.59 -4.12
N ILE A 69 7.84 -0.34 -4.55
CA ILE A 69 6.59 0.09 -5.20
C ILE A 69 6.38 -0.71 -6.49
N LEU A 70 7.40 -0.79 -7.34
CA LEU A 70 7.32 -1.52 -8.60
C LEU A 70 7.11 -3.03 -8.37
N SER A 71 7.87 -3.65 -7.46
CA SER A 71 7.70 -5.06 -7.15
C SER A 71 6.31 -5.34 -6.59
N LEU A 72 5.82 -4.52 -5.65
CA LEU A 72 4.49 -4.71 -5.08
C LEU A 72 3.40 -4.54 -6.14
N GLY A 73 3.48 -3.51 -6.99
CA GLY A 73 2.52 -3.30 -8.06
C GLY A 73 2.46 -4.48 -9.05
N LEU A 74 3.61 -5.05 -9.40
CA LEU A 74 3.67 -6.25 -10.24
C LEU A 74 3.06 -7.48 -9.55
N ASP A 75 3.40 -7.72 -8.29
CA ASP A 75 2.86 -8.85 -7.52
C ASP A 75 1.34 -8.74 -7.36
N MET A 76 0.82 -7.52 -7.14
CA MET A 76 -0.61 -7.25 -7.07
C MET A 76 -1.31 -7.49 -8.40
N GLU A 77 -0.68 -7.14 -9.52
CA GLU A 77 -1.25 -7.38 -10.85
C GLU A 77 -1.27 -8.86 -11.20
N PHE A 78 -0.18 -9.59 -10.97
CA PHE A 78 -0.16 -11.05 -11.19
C PHE A 78 -1.14 -11.80 -10.30
N ALA A 79 -1.31 -11.38 -9.05
CA ALA A 79 -2.32 -11.96 -8.15
C ALA A 79 -3.76 -11.77 -8.67
N LYS A 80 -4.05 -10.71 -9.43
CA LYS A 80 -5.35 -10.52 -10.10
C LYS A 80 -5.49 -11.41 -11.34
N GLU A 81 -4.42 -11.57 -12.13
CA GLU A 81 -4.47 -12.39 -13.36
C GLU A 81 -4.72 -13.88 -13.08
N ASP A 82 -4.19 -14.42 -11.99
CA ASP A 82 -4.42 -15.82 -11.58
C ASP A 82 -5.91 -16.12 -11.30
N ILE A 83 -6.69 -15.11 -10.90
CA ILE A 83 -8.14 -15.24 -10.66
C ILE A 83 -8.93 -15.27 -11.98
N THR A 84 -8.39 -14.72 -13.06
CA THR A 84 -9.14 -14.49 -14.31
C THR A 84 -9.03 -15.65 -15.31
N THR A 85 -8.05 -16.55 -15.16
CA THR A 85 -7.76 -17.59 -16.17
C THR A 85 -8.52 -18.92 -15.94
N THR A 86 -9.20 -19.11 -14.81
CA THR A 86 -9.86 -20.40 -14.47
C THR A 86 -11.35 -20.53 -14.83
N THR A 87 -11.99 -19.55 -15.46
CA THR A 87 -13.46 -19.58 -15.73
C THR A 87 -13.91 -19.85 -17.17
N THR A 88 -13.04 -20.32 -18.07
CA THR A 88 -13.47 -20.76 -19.42
C THR A 88 -13.16 -22.23 -19.68
N THR A 89 -13.86 -23.11 -18.97
CA THR A 89 -14.18 -24.49 -19.34
C THR A 89 -15.23 -24.89 -18.30
N ILE A 90 -16.47 -25.24 -18.60
CA ILE A 90 -16.96 -26.37 -19.40
C ILE A 90 -18.41 -26.04 -19.79
N GLY A 91 -18.75 -26.20 -21.07
CA GLY A 91 -20.13 -26.06 -21.55
C GLY A 91 -20.29 -26.69 -22.93
N GLY A 92 -19.85 -27.94 -23.06
CA GLY A 92 -20.25 -28.78 -24.18
C GLY A 92 -21.62 -29.39 -23.92
N VAL A 93 -22.58 -29.08 -24.79
CA VAL A 93 -23.59 -30.00 -25.36
C VAL A 93 -23.90 -29.52 -26.77
#